data_AF-A0A7R9ME24-F1
#
_entry.id   AF-A0A7R9ME24-F1
#
_cell.length_a   1.000
_cell.length_b   1.000
_cell.length_c   1.000
_cell.angle_alpha   90.00
_cell.angle_beta   90.00
_cell.angle_gamma   90.00
#
_symmetry.space_group_name_H-M   'P 1'
#
loop_
_entity.id
_entity.type
_entity.pdbx_description
1 polymer ?
#
loop_
_entity_poly.entity_id
_entity_poly.type
_entity_poly.pdbx_seq_one_letter_code
_entity_poly.pdbx_strand_id
1 'polypeptide(L)'
;QLQCVSNGKCEINVQTRRLCPKCRLKKCFDIGMRIDFIRSETENKIRRQLMIEKKMKKLLQDMSAYSGDSSDNDSTIPESDGNSSAIDDMDDWIEHICDDSQESSRQVMDIKHCLSGKSDILSEIRQKAQKLAVIPMCKTLTDYNGINQLESRRIDELLVATNVFNTELSDNIVEIRDPNEGFRVTNQKYEQGIQTIVDFTKRLDGFQKLCLEDKISLVKYGCLELNFLRSLPYFDEQTQEYRLPLTNNSTLKVTLESFKEHRMPTYYPLKLFMDKFFTEWNRDQVIIDLLSAIVIMNPKRPNLTHKQSIKLEQQLYVYLLQRYLLLRYQSESESKLQKLMVSLTDLTITAEAHKQCEVQEKDN
;
A
#
# COMPACT_ATOMS: atom_id res chain seq x y z
N GLN A 1 -5.71 -22.55 17.72
CA GLN A 1 -5.73 -24.03 17.67
C GLN A 1 -6.03 -24.49 16.25
N LEU A 2 -5.30 -25.47 15.71
CA LEU A 2 -5.53 -25.96 14.35
C LEU A 2 -6.83 -26.78 14.27
N GLN A 3 -7.71 -26.45 13.34
CA GLN A 3 -8.97 -27.13 13.10
C GLN A 3 -8.92 -27.94 11.80
N CYS A 4 -9.68 -29.04 11.76
CA CYS A 4 -9.81 -29.88 10.57
C CYS A 4 -11.25 -29.83 10.12
N VAL A 5 -11.45 -29.58 8.83
CA VAL A 5 -12.76 -29.47 8.19
C VAL A 5 -13.37 -30.85 7.92
N SER A 6 -12.55 -31.90 7.78
CA SER A 6 -12.96 -33.26 7.41
C SER A 6 -12.83 -34.27 8.57
N ASN A 7 -13.28 -33.88 9.77
CA ASN A 7 -13.37 -34.75 10.96
C ASN A 7 -12.07 -35.46 11.39
N GLY A 8 -10.90 -34.90 11.05
CA GLY A 8 -9.61 -35.40 11.52
C GLY A 8 -9.08 -36.63 10.78
N LYS A 9 -9.67 -37.01 9.64
CA LYS A 9 -9.28 -38.19 8.84
C LYS A 9 -8.68 -37.84 7.46
N CYS A 10 -8.15 -36.63 7.29
CA CYS A 10 -7.53 -36.23 6.02
C CYS A 10 -6.32 -37.11 5.69
N GLU A 11 -6.24 -37.59 4.45
CA GLU A 11 -5.05 -38.26 3.94
C GLU A 11 -3.94 -37.24 3.69
N ILE A 12 -2.74 -37.47 4.25
CA ILE A 12 -1.59 -36.57 4.16
C ILE A 12 -0.50 -37.18 3.28
N ASN A 13 -0.36 -36.66 2.06
CA ASN A 13 0.69 -36.98 1.09
C ASN A 13 1.39 -35.70 0.56
N VAL A 14 2.32 -35.81 -0.39
CA VAL A 14 3.11 -34.66 -0.88
C VAL A 14 2.24 -33.54 -1.45
N GLN A 15 1.11 -33.89 -2.06
CA GLN A 15 0.16 -32.95 -2.67
C GLN A 15 -0.83 -32.40 -1.64
N THR A 16 -1.35 -33.26 -0.74
CA THR A 16 -2.42 -32.89 0.20
C THR A 16 -1.93 -32.32 1.53
N ARG A 17 -0.62 -32.39 1.82
CA ARG A 17 -0.02 -31.92 3.10
C ARG A 17 -0.25 -30.45 3.42
N ARG A 18 -0.60 -29.60 2.45
CA ARG A 18 -0.90 -28.18 2.69
C ARG A 18 -2.39 -27.92 3.02
N LEU A 19 -3.28 -28.87 2.69
CA LEU A 19 -4.73 -28.70 2.80
C LEU A 19 -5.26 -28.82 4.23
N CYS A 20 -4.61 -29.61 5.09
CA CYS A 20 -5.03 -29.79 6.48
C CYS A 20 -3.84 -29.75 7.45
N PRO A 21 -3.52 -28.55 8.01
CA PRO A 21 -2.44 -28.39 8.97
C PRO A 21 -2.62 -29.25 10.23
N LYS A 22 -3.87 -29.45 10.68
CA LYS A 22 -4.18 -30.28 11.87
C LYS A 22 -3.81 -31.75 11.67
N CYS A 23 -4.28 -32.38 10.58
CA CYS A 23 -3.99 -33.79 10.29
C CYS A 23 -2.52 -34.00 9.92
N ARG A 24 -1.89 -33.02 9.25
CA ARG A 24 -0.44 -33.05 9.03
C ARG A 24 0.33 -33.06 10.35
N LEU A 25 0.00 -32.14 11.26
CA LEU A 25 0.69 -32.05 12.55
C LEU A 25 0.51 -33.33 13.37
N LYS A 26 -0.70 -33.90 13.38
CA LYS A 26 -0.99 -35.19 14.01
C LYS A 26 -0.11 -36.30 13.42
N LYS A 27 -0.08 -36.45 12.09
CA LYS A 27 0.78 -37.43 11.42
C LYS A 27 2.26 -37.23 11.75
N CYS A 28 2.74 -35.98 11.86
CA CYS A 28 4.11 -35.69 12.26
C CYS A 28 4.42 -36.19 13.69
N PHE A 29 3.48 -36.05 14.63
CA PHE A 29 3.64 -36.62 15.97
C PHE A 29 3.59 -38.15 15.96
N ASP A 30 2.67 -38.74 15.19
CA ASP A 30 2.53 -40.20 15.08
C ASP A 30 3.81 -40.86 14.52
N ILE A 31 4.58 -40.16 13.67
CA ILE A 31 5.88 -40.62 13.15
C ILE A 31 7.08 -40.22 14.04
N GLY A 32 6.85 -39.65 15.23
CA GLY A 32 7.89 -39.41 16.23
C GLY A 32 8.49 -38.01 16.29
N MET A 33 7.88 -36.99 15.66
CA MET A 33 8.31 -35.60 15.85
C MET A 33 8.08 -35.18 17.31
N ARG A 34 9.11 -34.68 18.02
CA ARG A 34 8.92 -34.22 19.40
C ARG A 34 8.25 -32.85 19.43
N ILE A 35 7.29 -32.68 20.35
CA ILE A 35 6.57 -31.42 20.54
C ILE A 35 7.49 -30.26 20.91
N ASP A 36 8.57 -30.53 21.65
CA ASP A 36 9.58 -29.54 22.06
C ASP A 36 10.36 -28.92 20.89
N PHE A 37 10.31 -29.54 19.70
CA PHE A 37 10.89 -28.98 18.48
C PHE A 37 9.90 -28.14 17.65
N ILE A 38 8.63 -28.10 18.06
CA ILE A 38 7.67 -27.15 17.51
C ILE A 38 7.81 -25.86 18.28
N ARG A 39 8.35 -24.86 17.59
CA ARG A 39 8.42 -23.50 18.12
C ARG A 39 7.03 -23.03 18.48
N SER A 40 6.89 -22.54 19.70
CA SER A 40 5.70 -21.84 20.15
C SER A 40 5.40 -20.65 19.24
N GLU A 41 4.14 -20.21 19.26
CA GLU A 41 3.73 -19.02 18.52
C GLU A 41 4.54 -17.77 18.94
N THR A 42 4.92 -17.71 20.22
CA THR A 42 5.78 -16.68 20.81
C THR A 42 7.21 -16.74 20.24
N GLU A 43 7.83 -17.92 20.16
CA GLU A 43 9.18 -18.09 19.59
C GLU A 43 9.25 -17.83 18.08
N ASN A 44 8.16 -18.14 17.37
CA ASN A 44 8.02 -17.80 15.95
C ASN A 44 7.92 -16.28 15.76
N LYS A 45 7.15 -15.58 16.61
CA LYS A 45 7.06 -14.11 16.62
C LYS A 45 8.42 -13.46 16.89
N ILE A 46 9.13 -13.91 17.93
CA ILE A 46 10.47 -13.40 18.27
C ILE A 46 11.45 -13.59 17.11
N ARG A 47 11.47 -14.78 16.48
CA ARG A 47 12.37 -15.02 15.35
C ARG A 47 12.05 -14.17 14.13
N ARG A 48 10.76 -14.02 13.78
CA ARG A 48 10.35 -13.13 12.69
C ARG A 48 10.82 -11.72 12.98
N GLN A 49 10.64 -11.23 14.22
CA GLN A 49 11.10 -9.91 14.63
C GLN A 49 12.62 -9.73 14.51
N LEU A 50 13.41 -10.70 14.96
CA LEU A 50 14.88 -10.68 14.82
C LEU A 50 15.35 -10.71 13.37
N MET A 51 14.71 -11.50 12.51
CA MET A 51 15.03 -11.55 11.08
C MET A 51 14.77 -10.20 10.42
N ILE A 52 13.66 -9.57 10.78
CA ILE A 52 13.30 -8.29 10.21
C ILE A 52 14.23 -7.20 10.79
N GLU A 53 14.54 -7.16 12.09
CA GLU A 53 15.52 -6.19 12.64
C GLU A 53 16.89 -6.27 11.95
N LYS A 54 17.40 -7.49 11.67
CA LYS A 54 18.65 -7.69 10.94
C LYS A 54 18.61 -7.12 9.53
N LYS A 55 17.48 -7.26 8.81
CA LYS A 55 17.31 -6.67 7.48
C LYS A 55 17.40 -5.14 7.51
N MET A 56 16.81 -4.47 8.51
CA MET A 56 16.88 -3.01 8.61
C MET A 56 18.28 -2.49 8.85
N LYS A 57 19.02 -3.13 9.77
CA LYS A 57 20.40 -2.72 10.08
C LYS A 57 21.27 -2.80 8.83
N LYS A 58 21.10 -3.86 8.03
CA LYS A 58 21.78 -4.01 6.76
C LYS A 58 21.40 -2.91 5.77
N LEU A 59 20.10 -2.64 5.57
CA LEU A 59 19.63 -1.59 4.65
C LEU A 59 20.22 -0.21 5.00
N LEU A 60 20.26 0.15 6.28
CA LEU A 60 20.80 1.44 6.71
C LEU A 60 22.33 1.53 6.57
N GLN A 61 23.03 0.41 6.76
CA GLN A 61 24.46 0.33 6.47
C GLN A 61 24.72 0.52 4.98
N ASP A 62 23.97 -0.16 4.13
CA ASP A 62 24.10 -0.07 2.68
C ASP A 62 23.82 1.37 2.19
N MET A 63 22.81 2.05 2.75
CA MET A 63 22.55 3.47 2.43
C MET A 63 23.68 4.40 2.87
N SER A 64 24.33 4.13 4.01
CA SER A 64 25.47 4.94 4.47
C SER A 64 26.71 4.78 3.58
N ALA A 65 26.92 3.58 3.02
CA ALA A 65 28.02 3.32 2.09
C ALA A 65 27.81 4.03 0.74
N TYR A 66 26.56 4.14 0.27
CA TYR A 66 26.22 4.85 -0.96
C TYR A 66 26.41 6.38 -0.87
N SER A 67 26.33 6.97 0.32
CA SER A 67 26.60 8.40 0.51
C SER A 67 28.09 8.76 0.53
N GLY A 68 28.98 7.79 0.32
CA GLY A 68 30.42 7.94 0.44
C GLY A 68 31.20 7.51 -0.80
N ASP A 69 30.82 7.94 -2.00
CA ASP A 69 31.83 8.12 -3.05
C ASP A 69 31.34 9.09 -4.13
N SER A 70 32.03 10.21 -4.24
CA SER A 70 31.87 11.20 -5.32
C SER A 70 33.25 11.72 -5.68
N SER A 71 34.20 10.82 -5.92
CA SER A 71 35.45 11.18 -6.57
C SER A 71 36.15 9.95 -7.15
N ASP A 72 36.32 10.02 -8.47
CA ASP A 72 37.38 9.42 -9.28
C ASP A 72 37.10 8.14 -10.08
N ASN A 73 37.33 8.31 -11.38
CA ASN A 73 37.57 7.30 -12.40
C ASN A 73 38.55 6.23 -11.89
N ASP A 74 38.23 4.94 -12.04
CA ASP A 74 39.02 4.04 -12.89
C ASP A 74 38.30 2.69 -13.07
N SER A 75 38.63 2.08 -14.19
CA SER A 75 38.06 0.87 -14.77
C SER A 75 38.72 -0.36 -14.14
N THR A 76 38.12 -1.02 -13.16
CA THR A 76 38.32 -2.48 -12.99
C THR A 76 37.21 -3.09 -12.13
N ILE A 77 36.44 -3.99 -12.73
CA ILE A 77 35.46 -4.85 -12.06
C ILE A 77 36.24 -5.98 -11.37
N PRO A 78 36.12 -6.21 -10.05
CA PRO A 78 36.40 -7.50 -9.47
C PRO A 78 35.10 -8.31 -9.44
N GLU A 79 35.07 -9.40 -10.19
CA GLU A 79 34.14 -10.50 -9.96
C GLU A 79 34.31 -11.00 -8.51
N SER A 80 33.21 -11.09 -7.76
CA SER A 80 33.17 -11.87 -6.53
C SER A 80 31.87 -12.67 -6.46
N ASP A 81 32.03 -13.97 -6.65
CA ASP A 81 31.01 -15.00 -6.50
C ASP A 81 30.38 -15.05 -5.10
N GLY A 82 29.07 -15.33 -5.09
CA GLY A 82 28.48 -16.29 -4.16
C GLY A 82 28.10 -15.80 -2.76
N ASN A 83 26.90 -15.22 -2.60
CA ASN A 83 25.74 -15.94 -2.06
C ASN A 83 24.48 -15.03 -2.10
N SER A 84 23.88 -14.91 -3.29
CA SER A 84 22.56 -14.30 -3.51
C SER A 84 21.50 -15.39 -3.41
N SER A 85 20.84 -15.53 -2.26
CA SER A 85 19.76 -16.53 -2.11
C SER A 85 18.56 -16.01 -1.31
N ALA A 86 18.39 -14.69 -1.24
CA ALA A 86 17.24 -14.06 -0.59
C ALA A 86 16.75 -12.80 -1.32
N ILE A 87 17.44 -12.41 -2.39
CA ILE A 87 17.20 -11.19 -3.18
C ILE A 87 16.54 -11.58 -4.51
N ASP A 88 16.89 -12.73 -5.10
CA ASP A 88 16.25 -13.25 -6.31
C ASP A 88 14.81 -13.76 -6.05
N ASP A 89 14.53 -14.28 -4.85
CA ASP A 89 13.23 -14.84 -4.47
C ASP A 89 12.06 -13.83 -4.38
N MET A 90 12.30 -12.52 -4.42
CA MET A 90 11.25 -11.50 -4.26
C MET A 90 10.94 -10.75 -5.56
N ASP A 91 11.94 -10.59 -6.43
CA ASP A 91 11.77 -10.01 -7.77
C ASP A 91 11.16 -11.06 -8.74
N ASP A 92 11.57 -12.34 -8.70
CA ASP A 92 10.94 -13.45 -9.46
C ASP A 92 9.49 -13.73 -9.00
N TRP A 93 9.22 -13.50 -7.71
CA TRP A 93 7.91 -13.79 -7.12
C TRP A 93 6.86 -12.71 -7.48
N ILE A 94 7.30 -11.49 -7.77
CA ILE A 94 6.45 -10.42 -8.31
C ILE A 94 6.10 -10.69 -9.78
N GLU A 95 7.01 -11.28 -10.57
CA GLU A 95 6.73 -11.63 -11.97
C GLU A 95 5.78 -12.83 -12.12
N HIS A 96 5.83 -13.83 -11.22
CA HIS A 96 4.92 -14.98 -11.26
C HIS A 96 3.49 -14.73 -10.74
N ILE A 97 3.23 -13.66 -10.00
CA ILE A 97 1.88 -13.36 -9.44
C ILE A 97 0.93 -12.76 -10.49
N CYS A 98 1.45 -12.22 -11.60
CA CYS A 98 0.61 -11.64 -12.67
C CYS A 98 -0.17 -12.69 -13.48
N ASP A 99 0.21 -13.97 -13.45
CA ASP A 99 -0.41 -15.03 -14.27
C ASP A 99 -1.61 -15.71 -13.59
N ASP A 100 -1.70 -15.71 -12.25
CA ASP A 100 -2.71 -16.44 -11.48
C ASP A 100 -4.03 -15.65 -11.24
N SER A 101 -4.19 -14.48 -11.85
CA SER A 101 -5.32 -13.57 -11.58
C SER A 101 -6.68 -13.99 -12.16
N GLN A 102 -6.79 -15.12 -12.86
CA GLN A 102 -8.04 -15.54 -13.52
C GLN A 102 -8.95 -16.48 -12.71
N GLU A 103 -8.51 -17.05 -11.58
CA GLU A 103 -9.30 -18.13 -10.92
C GLU A 103 -10.17 -17.64 -9.73
N SER A 104 -9.98 -16.41 -9.25
CA SER A 104 -10.63 -15.92 -8.02
C SER A 104 -12.09 -15.43 -8.18
N SER A 105 -12.63 -15.39 -9.40
CA SER A 105 -13.96 -14.81 -9.70
C SER A 105 -15.16 -15.70 -9.36
N ARG A 106 -14.99 -16.90 -8.79
CA ARG A 106 -16.12 -17.83 -8.54
C ARG A 106 -16.62 -17.95 -7.10
N GLN A 107 -15.94 -17.36 -6.10
CA GLN A 107 -16.34 -17.53 -4.68
C GLN A 107 -17.06 -16.32 -4.06
N VAL A 108 -17.27 -15.24 -4.81
CA VAL A 108 -17.86 -13.98 -4.28
C VAL A 108 -19.41 -14.00 -4.26
N MET A 109 -20.06 -14.99 -4.89
CA MET A 109 -21.53 -14.99 -4.98
C MET A 109 -22.29 -15.52 -3.75
N ASP A 110 -21.65 -16.25 -2.84
CA ASP A 110 -22.40 -16.95 -1.76
C ASP A 110 -22.48 -16.21 -0.41
N ILE A 111 -21.82 -15.06 -0.24
CA ILE A 111 -21.89 -14.29 1.03
C ILE A 111 -23.01 -13.24 1.00
N LYS A 112 -23.40 -12.75 -0.19
CA LYS A 112 -24.47 -11.75 -0.34
C LYS A 112 -25.83 -12.23 0.15
N HIS A 113 -26.08 -13.55 0.17
CA HIS A 113 -27.37 -14.11 0.54
C HIS A 113 -27.65 -14.13 2.06
N CYS A 114 -26.62 -14.03 2.91
CA CYS A 114 -26.80 -14.16 4.38
C CYS A 114 -27.06 -12.85 5.13
N LEU A 115 -27.00 -11.68 4.47
CA LEU A 115 -27.07 -10.38 5.15
C LEU A 115 -28.30 -9.53 4.79
N SER A 116 -29.28 -10.08 4.07
CA SER A 116 -30.45 -9.34 3.55
C SER A 116 -31.49 -8.92 4.61
N GLY A 117 -31.27 -9.14 5.91
CA GLY A 117 -32.32 -8.99 6.94
C GLY A 117 -32.07 -7.99 8.07
N LYS A 118 -30.99 -7.19 8.07
CA LYS A 118 -30.65 -6.29 9.20
C LYS A 118 -30.17 -4.90 8.77
N SER A 119 -30.85 -4.31 7.79
CA SER A 119 -30.59 -2.95 7.25
C SER A 119 -30.56 -1.87 8.34
N ASP A 120 -31.56 -1.87 9.23
CA ASP A 120 -31.89 -0.67 10.02
C ASP A 120 -31.05 -0.53 11.29
N ILE A 121 -30.48 -1.62 11.80
CA ILE A 121 -29.58 -1.59 12.96
C ILE A 121 -28.16 -1.22 12.52
N LEU A 122 -27.75 -1.62 11.31
CA LEU A 122 -26.45 -1.31 10.74
C LEU A 122 -26.33 0.18 10.36
N SER A 123 -27.43 0.79 9.92
CA SER A 123 -27.47 2.22 9.59
C SER A 123 -27.37 3.09 10.85
N GLU A 124 -28.07 2.77 11.94
CA GLU A 124 -27.98 3.51 13.21
C GLU A 124 -26.60 3.38 13.89
N ILE A 125 -26.00 2.18 13.87
CA ILE A 125 -24.65 1.97 14.40
C ILE A 125 -23.61 2.73 13.57
N ARG A 126 -23.75 2.76 12.24
CA ARG A 126 -22.89 3.55 11.34
C ARG A 126 -23.01 5.05 11.57
N GLN A 127 -24.23 5.56 11.73
CA GLN A 127 -24.47 6.98 11.93
C GLN A 127 -23.92 7.45 13.29
N LYS A 128 -24.02 6.62 14.32
CA LYS A 128 -23.35 6.85 15.61
C LYS A 128 -21.83 6.76 15.50
N ALA A 129 -21.28 5.86 14.69
CA ALA A 129 -19.84 5.76 14.45
C ALA A 129 -19.27 6.94 13.63
N GLN A 130 -20.04 7.50 12.69
CA GLN A 130 -19.67 8.70 11.93
C GLN A 130 -19.63 9.97 12.79
N LYS A 131 -20.52 10.11 13.78
CA LYS A 131 -20.49 11.24 14.74
C LYS A 131 -19.34 11.15 15.76
N LEU A 132 -18.67 10.00 15.86
CA LEU A 132 -17.49 9.79 16.70
C LEU A 132 -16.17 10.05 15.95
N ALA A 133 -16.21 10.70 14.77
CA ALA A 133 -15.06 11.03 13.93
C ALA A 133 -14.07 12.06 14.52
N VAL A 134 -13.95 12.15 15.85
CA VAL A 134 -12.86 12.86 16.55
C VAL A 134 -12.25 11.96 17.65
N ILE A 135 -12.24 10.65 17.45
CA ILE A 135 -11.45 9.73 18.27
C ILE A 135 -10.31 9.18 17.39
N PRO A 136 -9.03 9.40 17.72
CA PRO A 136 -7.92 8.83 16.98
C PRO A 136 -7.99 7.29 17.06
N MET A 137 -8.43 6.64 15.98
CA MET A 137 -8.45 5.17 15.84
C MET A 137 -7.18 4.62 15.18
N CYS A 138 -6.22 5.48 14.85
CA CYS A 138 -4.86 5.08 14.51
C CYS A 138 -4.02 5.10 15.78
N LYS A 139 -3.71 3.91 16.32
CA LYS A 139 -2.48 3.77 17.09
C LYS A 139 -1.33 3.97 16.11
N THR A 140 -0.50 4.97 16.35
CA THR A 140 0.75 5.15 15.61
C THR A 140 1.60 3.90 15.79
N LEU A 141 2.46 3.56 14.81
CA LEU A 141 3.31 2.37 14.91
C LEU A 141 4.05 2.30 16.25
N THR A 142 4.49 3.46 16.75
CA THR A 142 5.09 3.66 18.08
C THR A 142 4.35 3.00 19.24
N ASP A 143 3.05 2.80 19.12
CA ASP A 143 2.18 2.26 20.17
C ASP A 143 2.10 0.72 20.12
N TYR A 144 2.67 0.09 19.09
CA TYR A 144 2.78 -1.35 18.99
C TYR A 144 4.06 -1.81 19.68
N ASN A 145 3.92 -2.39 20.87
CA ASN A 145 5.00 -3.05 21.61
C ASN A 145 5.81 -3.95 20.67
N GLY A 146 7.03 -3.54 20.32
CA GLY A 146 7.91 -4.28 19.42
C GLY A 146 8.55 -3.46 18.31
N ILE A 147 8.21 -2.19 18.13
CA ILE A 147 8.94 -1.29 17.23
C ILE A 147 10.20 -0.75 17.89
N ASN A 148 11.31 -0.80 17.16
CA ASN A 148 12.59 -0.29 17.64
C ASN A 148 12.70 1.23 17.41
N GLN A 149 13.68 1.87 18.07
CA GLN A 149 13.84 3.33 18.01
C GLN A 149 14.09 3.89 16.61
N LEU A 150 14.69 3.10 15.72
CA LEU A 150 15.03 3.50 14.37
C LEU A 150 13.83 3.38 13.42
N GLU A 151 13.04 2.33 13.59
CA GLU A 151 11.72 2.17 12.97
C GLU A 151 10.81 3.35 13.37
N SER A 152 10.71 3.64 14.68
CA SER A 152 9.92 4.75 15.21
C SER A 152 10.31 6.06 14.55
N ARG A 153 11.60 6.43 14.57
CA ARG A 153 12.06 7.69 13.99
C ARG A 153 11.70 7.87 12.52
N ARG A 154 11.81 6.81 11.72
CA ARG A 154 11.46 6.86 10.29
C ARG A 154 9.96 6.99 10.06
N ILE A 155 9.15 6.41 10.93
CA ILE A 155 7.70 6.55 10.85
C ILE A 155 7.26 7.93 11.33
N ASP A 156 7.86 8.45 12.40
CA ASP A 156 7.59 9.79 12.90
C ASP A 156 7.94 10.85 11.84
N GLU A 157 9.09 10.69 11.17
CA GLU A 157 9.47 11.50 10.01
C GLU A 157 8.39 11.44 8.92
N LEU A 158 7.96 10.23 8.55
CA LEU A 158 6.94 10.04 7.52
C LEU A 158 5.62 10.70 7.91
N LEU A 159 5.13 10.49 9.13
CA LEU A 159 3.87 11.08 9.61
C LEU A 159 3.92 12.62 9.59
N VAL A 160 5.06 13.22 9.96
CA VAL A 160 5.26 14.67 9.86
C VAL A 160 5.28 15.12 8.39
N ALA A 161 5.92 14.34 7.51
CA ALA A 161 5.95 14.62 6.08
C ALA A 161 4.54 14.58 5.46
N THR A 162 3.69 13.64 5.88
CA THR A 162 2.36 13.42 5.31
C THR A 162 1.30 14.39 5.81
N ASN A 163 1.58 15.20 6.84
CA ASN A 163 0.67 16.24 7.32
C ASN A 163 0.25 17.27 6.26
N VAL A 164 1.03 17.46 5.18
CA VAL A 164 0.62 18.33 4.06
C VAL A 164 -0.65 17.87 3.36
N PHE A 165 -0.99 16.58 3.46
CA PHE A 165 -2.20 16.01 2.85
C PHE A 165 -3.44 16.16 3.73
N ASN A 166 -3.27 16.54 4.99
CA ASN A 166 -4.38 16.74 5.91
C ASN A 166 -5.02 18.07 5.59
N THR A 167 -6.26 18.04 5.11
CA THR A 167 -7.03 19.25 4.80
C THR A 167 -8.45 19.06 5.31
N GLU A 168 -8.94 20.04 6.08
CA GLU A 168 -10.30 20.01 6.62
C GLU A 168 -11.33 20.24 5.50
N LEU A 169 -12.47 19.57 5.63
CA LEU A 169 -13.61 19.76 4.76
C LEU A 169 -14.49 20.90 5.32
N SER A 170 -14.91 21.78 4.42
CA SER A 170 -15.87 22.83 4.74
C SER A 170 -17.30 22.33 4.53
N ASP A 171 -18.23 22.83 5.34
CA ASP A 171 -19.68 22.60 5.17
C ASP A 171 -20.24 23.31 3.92
N ASN A 172 -19.48 24.23 3.31
CA ASN A 172 -19.86 24.90 2.08
C ASN A 172 -19.67 23.97 0.86
N ILE A 173 -20.68 23.17 0.54
CA ILE A 173 -20.64 22.19 -0.55
C ILE A 173 -20.87 22.86 -1.91
N VAL A 174 -19.95 22.59 -2.85
CA VAL A 174 -20.08 22.94 -4.27
C VAL A 174 -20.38 21.66 -5.06
N GLU A 175 -21.56 21.60 -5.67
CA GLU A 175 -21.94 20.53 -6.60
C GLU A 175 -21.76 21.02 -8.03
N ILE A 176 -21.01 20.27 -8.83
CA ILE A 176 -20.82 20.56 -10.23
C ILE A 176 -22.06 20.13 -11.01
N ARG A 177 -22.71 21.07 -11.70
CA ARG A 177 -23.82 20.80 -12.62
C ARG A 177 -23.43 20.91 -14.08
N ASP A 178 -22.41 21.72 -14.38
CA ASP A 178 -21.84 21.88 -15.71
C ASP A 178 -20.58 21.00 -15.87
N PRO A 179 -20.56 20.05 -16.83
CA PRO A 179 -19.39 19.24 -17.14
C PRO A 179 -18.08 20.02 -17.31
N ASN A 180 -18.13 21.19 -17.98
CA ASN A 180 -16.93 21.98 -18.27
C ASN A 180 -16.37 22.64 -17.01
N GLU A 181 -17.25 23.16 -16.15
CA GLU A 181 -16.87 23.64 -14.82
C GLU A 181 -16.26 22.51 -13.98
N GLY A 182 -16.85 21.32 -14.05
CA GLY A 182 -16.36 20.16 -13.30
C GLY A 182 -14.96 19.74 -13.66
N PHE A 183 -14.70 19.68 -14.97
CA PHE A 183 -13.38 19.41 -15.50
C PHE A 183 -12.36 20.46 -15.02
N ARG A 184 -12.69 21.75 -15.15
CA ARG A 184 -11.82 22.86 -14.73
C ARG A 184 -11.48 22.81 -13.24
N VAL A 185 -12.48 22.60 -12.38
CA VAL A 185 -12.27 22.51 -10.92
C VAL A 185 -11.46 21.27 -10.55
N THR A 186 -11.73 20.12 -11.20
CA THR A 186 -10.99 18.87 -10.96
C THR A 186 -9.52 19.01 -11.38
N ASN A 187 -9.23 19.64 -12.51
CA ASN A 187 -7.87 19.91 -12.96
C ASN A 187 -7.14 20.88 -12.02
N GLN A 188 -7.79 21.97 -11.62
CA GLN A 188 -7.22 22.89 -10.63
C GLN A 188 -6.90 22.15 -9.32
N LYS A 189 -7.76 21.22 -8.89
CA LYS A 189 -7.50 20.41 -7.70
C LYS A 189 -6.33 19.45 -7.91
N TYR A 190 -6.19 18.86 -9.09
CA TYR A 190 -5.05 18.02 -9.45
C TYR A 190 -3.72 18.81 -9.44
N GLU A 191 -3.70 20.02 -10.02
CA GLU A 191 -2.54 20.91 -10.00
C GLU A 191 -2.11 21.27 -8.56
N GLN A 192 -3.08 21.54 -7.69
CA GLN A 192 -2.83 21.75 -6.26
C GLN A 192 -2.26 20.48 -5.60
N GLY A 193 -2.80 19.31 -5.95
CA GLY A 193 -2.31 18.01 -5.48
C GLY A 193 -0.83 17.79 -5.82
N ILE A 194 -0.38 18.21 -7.02
CA ILE A 194 1.04 18.14 -7.40
C ILE A 194 1.90 18.99 -6.47
N GLN A 195 1.51 20.24 -6.18
CA GLN A 195 2.24 21.11 -5.24
C GLN A 195 2.32 20.46 -3.85
N THR A 196 1.21 19.92 -3.35
CA THR A 196 1.18 19.20 -2.06
C THR A 196 2.10 17.97 -2.07
N ILE A 197 2.14 17.21 -3.15
CA ILE A 197 3.06 16.06 -3.31
C ILE A 197 4.51 16.53 -3.30
N VAL A 198 4.84 17.61 -4.04
CA VAL A 198 6.18 18.18 -4.03
C VAL A 198 6.59 18.58 -2.61
N ASP A 199 5.72 19.24 -1.86
CA ASP A 199 5.99 19.62 -0.47
C ASP A 199 6.11 18.43 0.48
N PHE A 200 5.36 17.36 0.25
CA PHE A 200 5.56 16.08 0.92
C PHE A 200 6.96 15.52 0.64
N THR A 201 7.38 15.44 -0.63
CA THR A 201 8.69 14.89 -0.99
C THR A 201 9.85 15.71 -0.41
N LYS A 202 9.66 17.01 -0.21
CA LYS A 202 10.65 17.89 0.43
C LYS A 202 10.91 17.54 1.89
N ARG A 203 9.96 16.88 2.55
CA ARG A 203 10.03 16.51 3.97
C ARG A 203 10.59 15.11 4.21
N LEU A 204 10.88 14.35 3.16
CA LEU A 204 11.53 13.04 3.24
C LEU A 204 13.06 13.21 3.12
N ASP A 205 13.79 12.85 4.16
CA ASP A 205 15.26 12.96 4.22
C ASP A 205 15.93 12.17 3.06
N GLY A 206 15.46 10.95 2.81
CA GLY A 206 15.96 10.11 1.72
C GLY A 206 15.77 10.74 0.34
N PHE A 207 14.64 11.42 0.11
CA PHE A 207 14.36 12.12 -1.15
C PHE A 207 15.23 13.37 -1.29
N GLN A 208 15.45 14.12 -0.20
CA GLN A 208 16.27 15.33 -0.22
C GLN A 208 17.73 15.09 -0.60
N LYS A 209 18.25 13.89 -0.34
CA LYS A 209 19.62 13.50 -0.67
C LYS A 209 19.84 13.16 -2.15
N LEU A 210 18.78 12.98 -2.92
CA LEU A 210 18.87 12.65 -4.35
C LEU A 210 19.30 13.86 -5.19
N CYS A 211 19.89 13.60 -6.37
CA CYS A 211 20.17 14.65 -7.35
C CYS A 211 18.86 15.21 -7.94
N LEU A 212 18.95 16.39 -8.57
CA LEU A 212 17.77 17.10 -9.07
C LEU A 212 17.05 16.31 -10.17
N GLU A 213 17.79 15.66 -11.06
CA GLU A 213 17.27 14.86 -12.16
C GLU A 213 16.40 13.71 -11.66
N ASP A 214 16.90 12.98 -10.65
CA ASP A 214 16.18 11.89 -10.00
C ASP A 214 14.92 12.40 -9.30
N LYS A 215 15.01 13.51 -8.54
CA LYS A 215 13.86 14.14 -7.88
C LYS A 215 12.77 14.50 -8.88
N ILE A 216 13.14 15.13 -10.00
CA ILE A 216 12.21 15.51 -11.07
C ILE A 216 11.54 14.25 -11.64
N SER A 217 12.34 13.23 -11.96
CA SER A 217 11.79 12.01 -12.55
C SER A 217 10.81 11.29 -11.61
N LEU A 218 11.19 11.10 -10.34
CA LEU A 218 10.34 10.43 -9.35
C LEU A 218 8.99 11.13 -9.18
N VAL A 219 8.98 12.46 -9.03
CA VAL A 219 7.74 13.24 -8.92
C VAL A 219 6.94 13.19 -10.21
N LYS A 220 7.59 13.41 -11.37
CA LYS A 220 6.94 13.44 -12.68
C LYS A 220 6.18 12.15 -12.98
N TYR A 221 6.78 11.00 -12.66
CA TYR A 221 6.17 9.70 -12.98
C TYR A 221 5.31 9.12 -11.86
N GLY A 222 5.48 9.55 -10.60
CA GLY A 222 4.72 9.06 -9.45
C GLY A 222 3.57 9.95 -8.96
N CYS A 223 3.48 11.20 -9.40
CA CYS A 223 2.49 12.16 -8.87
C CYS A 223 1.04 11.70 -9.04
N LEU A 224 0.71 11.06 -10.16
CA LEU A 224 -0.66 10.69 -10.46
C LEU A 224 -1.14 9.50 -9.61
N GLU A 225 -0.29 8.48 -9.45
CA GLU A 225 -0.53 7.36 -8.52
C GLU A 225 -0.74 7.88 -7.09
N LEU A 226 0.12 8.81 -6.65
CA LEU A 226 -0.04 9.45 -5.34
C LEU A 226 -1.34 10.24 -5.21
N ASN A 227 -1.74 10.98 -6.24
CA ASN A 227 -2.99 11.73 -6.22
C ASN A 227 -4.19 10.80 -5.98
N PHE A 228 -4.25 9.66 -6.68
CA PHE A 228 -5.30 8.66 -6.46
C PHE A 228 -5.21 8.01 -5.08
N LEU A 229 -4.02 7.65 -4.61
CA LEU A 229 -3.86 7.08 -3.27
C LEU A 229 -4.27 8.08 -2.17
N ARG A 230 -3.98 9.37 -2.37
CA ARG A 230 -4.30 10.46 -1.43
C ARG A 230 -5.72 10.98 -1.54
N SER A 231 -6.45 10.65 -2.60
CA SER A 231 -7.88 10.96 -2.68
C SER A 231 -8.75 9.99 -1.87
N LEU A 232 -8.23 8.80 -1.52
CA LEU A 232 -9.00 7.76 -0.82
C LEU A 232 -9.64 8.23 0.51
N PRO A 233 -8.96 8.99 1.39
CA PRO A 233 -9.60 9.49 2.62
C PRO A 233 -10.79 10.43 2.36
N TYR A 234 -10.87 11.01 1.17
CA TYR A 234 -11.91 11.94 0.75
C TYR A 234 -13.07 11.23 0.01
N PHE A 235 -13.01 9.91 -0.13
CA PHE A 235 -14.05 9.11 -0.78
C PHE A 235 -15.00 8.48 0.24
N ASP A 236 -16.30 8.66 0.01
CA ASP A 236 -17.36 8.02 0.77
C ASP A 236 -17.84 6.77 0.03
N GLU A 237 -17.49 5.59 0.56
CA GLU A 237 -17.85 4.30 -0.02
C GLU A 237 -19.38 4.08 -0.09
N GLN A 238 -20.15 4.66 0.82
CA GLN A 238 -21.60 4.43 0.84
C GLN A 238 -22.31 5.26 -0.21
N THR A 239 -21.93 6.53 -0.35
CA THR A 239 -22.54 7.41 -1.34
C THR A 239 -21.86 7.33 -2.70
N GLN A 240 -20.69 6.69 -2.79
CA GLN A 240 -19.84 6.66 -3.98
C GLN A 240 -19.46 8.08 -4.46
N GLU A 241 -19.14 8.95 -3.50
CA GLU A 241 -18.85 10.37 -3.73
C GLU A 241 -17.48 10.74 -3.17
N TYR A 242 -16.76 11.59 -3.91
CA TYR A 242 -15.60 12.33 -3.41
C TYR A 242 -16.05 13.65 -2.80
N ARG A 243 -15.48 13.99 -1.63
CA ARG A 243 -15.57 15.31 -0.99
C ARG A 243 -14.18 15.93 -0.93
N LEU A 244 -13.83 16.76 -1.90
CA LEU A 244 -12.48 17.31 -2.07
C LEU A 244 -12.43 18.77 -1.57
N PRO A 245 -11.47 19.13 -0.71
CA PRO A 245 -11.35 20.50 -0.24
C PRO A 245 -10.82 21.43 -1.34
N LEU A 246 -11.43 22.60 -1.46
CA LEU A 246 -11.05 23.68 -2.39
C LEU A 246 -10.38 24.83 -1.66
N THR A 247 -9.61 25.65 -2.38
CA THR A 247 -8.86 26.79 -1.84
C THR A 247 -9.72 27.92 -1.30
N ASN A 248 -10.99 28.02 -1.72
CA ASN A 248 -11.95 29.03 -1.27
C ASN A 248 -12.76 28.57 -0.04
N ASN A 249 -12.18 27.70 0.79
CA ASN A 249 -12.83 27.15 1.98
C ASN A 249 -14.21 26.52 1.68
N SER A 250 -14.28 25.81 0.55
CA SER A 250 -15.47 25.09 0.10
C SER A 250 -15.10 23.64 -0.19
N THR A 251 -16.08 22.75 -0.24
CA THR A 251 -15.88 21.33 -0.51
C THR A 251 -16.53 20.96 -1.83
N LEU A 252 -15.74 20.49 -2.79
CA LEU A 252 -16.24 19.94 -4.02
C LEU A 252 -16.84 18.57 -3.78
N LYS A 253 -18.06 18.35 -4.25
CA LYS A 253 -18.70 17.04 -4.26
C LYS A 253 -18.76 16.50 -5.68
N VAL A 254 -18.16 15.32 -5.90
CA VAL A 254 -18.15 14.63 -7.20
C VAL A 254 -18.61 13.19 -7.03
N THR A 255 -19.60 12.75 -7.79
CA THR A 255 -20.04 11.34 -7.78
C THR A 255 -19.12 10.51 -8.67
N LEU A 256 -18.85 9.26 -8.29
CA LEU A 256 -18.06 8.37 -9.14
C LEU A 256 -18.78 8.05 -10.47
N GLU A 257 -20.12 8.05 -10.46
CA GLU A 257 -20.93 7.84 -11.67
C GLU A 257 -20.73 8.97 -12.70
N SER A 258 -20.42 10.21 -12.27
CA SER A 258 -20.16 11.30 -13.22
C SER A 258 -18.97 10.96 -14.12
N PHE A 259 -17.92 10.31 -13.61
CA PHE A 259 -16.78 9.88 -14.41
C PHE A 259 -17.19 8.89 -15.51
N LYS A 260 -18.18 8.02 -15.23
CA LYS A 260 -18.72 7.07 -16.20
C LYS A 260 -19.59 7.75 -17.25
N GLU A 261 -20.47 8.65 -16.84
CA GLU A 261 -21.33 9.44 -17.73
C GLU A 261 -20.50 10.25 -18.74
N HIS A 262 -19.39 10.83 -18.28
CA HIS A 262 -18.43 11.56 -19.09
C HIS A 262 -17.43 10.66 -19.83
N ARG A 263 -17.62 9.33 -19.75
CA ARG A 263 -16.79 8.32 -20.43
C ARG A 263 -15.30 8.43 -20.12
N MET A 264 -14.93 8.88 -18.92
CA MET A 264 -13.54 9.00 -18.51
C MET A 264 -12.87 7.62 -18.53
N PRO A 265 -11.81 7.40 -19.33
CA PRO A 265 -11.05 6.14 -19.34
C PRO A 265 -10.59 5.67 -17.95
N THR A 266 -10.36 6.60 -17.03
CA THR A 266 -9.99 6.34 -15.63
C THR A 266 -11.08 5.64 -14.81
N TYR A 267 -12.36 5.74 -15.20
CA TYR A 267 -13.48 5.27 -14.37
C TYR A 267 -13.37 3.79 -13.97
N TYR A 268 -13.24 2.88 -14.94
CA TYR A 268 -13.24 1.44 -14.65
C TYR A 268 -12.01 1.00 -13.83
N PRO A 269 -10.78 1.40 -14.19
CA PRO A 269 -9.60 1.11 -13.38
C PRO A 269 -9.72 1.67 -11.95
N LEU A 270 -10.17 2.92 -11.80
CA LEU A 270 -10.32 3.55 -10.49
C LEU A 270 -11.37 2.84 -9.65
N LYS A 271 -12.53 2.51 -10.23
CA LYS A 271 -13.60 1.76 -9.53
C LYS A 271 -13.10 0.41 -9.05
N LEU A 272 -12.38 -0.34 -9.90
CA LEU A 272 -11.83 -1.64 -9.56
C LEU A 272 -10.78 -1.55 -8.45
N PHE A 273 -9.86 -0.59 -8.55
CA PHE A 273 -8.86 -0.31 -7.52
C PHE A 273 -9.54 0.00 -6.19
N MET A 274 -10.53 0.90 -6.19
CA MET A 274 -11.25 1.28 -4.98
C MET A 274 -12.00 0.10 -4.35
N ASP A 275 -12.77 -0.67 -5.13
CA ASP A 275 -13.54 -1.79 -4.57
C ASP A 275 -12.63 -2.82 -3.87
N LYS A 276 -11.46 -3.10 -4.46
CA LYS A 276 -10.45 -3.98 -3.85
C LYS A 276 -9.79 -3.34 -2.62
N PHE A 277 -9.38 -2.08 -2.73
CA PHE A 277 -8.63 -1.40 -1.68
C PHE A 277 -9.49 -1.09 -0.45
N PHE A 278 -10.71 -0.58 -0.66
CA PHE A 278 -11.61 -0.18 0.43
C PHE A 278 -12.12 -1.34 1.27
N THR A 279 -12.25 -2.52 0.67
CA THR A 279 -12.68 -3.74 1.37
C THR A 279 -11.75 -4.08 2.54
N GLU A 280 -10.46 -3.72 2.48
CA GLU A 280 -9.46 -4.20 3.43
C GLU A 280 -8.61 -3.11 4.11
N TRP A 281 -8.42 -1.93 3.49
CA TRP A 281 -7.37 -0.96 3.89
C TRP A 281 -7.84 0.47 4.18
N ASN A 282 -9.07 0.83 3.84
CA ASN A 282 -9.54 2.23 3.77
C ASN A 282 -9.37 3.09 5.02
N ARG A 283 -9.21 2.49 6.20
CA ARG A 283 -9.17 3.21 7.48
C ARG A 283 -7.80 3.21 8.14
N ASP A 284 -6.79 2.68 7.47
CA ASP A 284 -5.45 2.56 8.03
C ASP A 284 -4.51 3.62 7.43
N GLN A 285 -4.48 4.79 8.05
CA GLN A 285 -3.70 5.95 7.57
C GLN A 285 -2.20 5.62 7.45
N VAL A 286 -1.69 4.81 8.38
CA VAL A 286 -0.30 4.36 8.37
C VAL A 286 0.02 3.58 7.09
N ILE A 287 -0.88 2.70 6.65
CA ILE A 287 -0.70 1.97 5.39
C ILE A 287 -0.66 2.96 4.22
N ILE A 288 -1.61 3.90 4.15
CA ILE A 288 -1.66 4.90 3.08
C ILE A 288 -0.38 5.74 3.05
N ASP A 289 0.14 6.15 4.21
CA ASP A 289 1.37 6.92 4.32
C ASP A 289 2.60 6.12 3.86
N LEU A 290 2.73 4.87 4.31
CA LEU A 290 3.82 3.99 3.88
C LEU A 290 3.76 3.68 2.39
N LEU A 291 2.57 3.38 1.86
CA LEU A 291 2.35 3.19 0.43
C LEU A 291 2.70 4.47 -0.36
N SER A 292 2.41 5.65 0.17
CA SER A 292 2.79 6.93 -0.48
C SER A 292 4.31 7.04 -0.63
N ALA A 293 5.07 6.70 0.41
CA ALA A 293 6.52 6.69 0.34
C ALA A 293 7.07 5.62 -0.62
N ILE A 294 6.45 4.43 -0.65
CA ILE A 294 6.81 3.35 -1.58
C ILE A 294 6.56 3.75 -3.04
N VAL A 295 5.43 4.41 -3.33
CA VAL A 295 5.05 4.85 -4.68
C VAL A 295 5.98 5.94 -5.21
N ILE A 296 6.36 6.92 -4.37
CA ILE A 296 7.24 8.01 -4.79
C ILE A 296 8.68 7.56 -4.97
N MET A 297 9.21 6.72 -4.08
CA MET A 297 10.59 6.22 -4.12
C MET A 297 10.72 5.03 -5.07
N ASN A 298 10.22 5.09 -6.30
CA ASN A 298 10.22 3.94 -7.19
C ASN A 298 11.47 3.89 -8.10
N PRO A 299 12.38 2.91 -7.96
CA PRO A 299 13.61 2.84 -8.77
C PRO A 299 13.35 2.41 -10.23
N LYS A 300 12.12 2.02 -10.56
CA LYS A 300 11.70 1.64 -11.92
C LYS A 300 11.27 2.85 -12.76
N ARG A 301 11.30 4.08 -12.24
CA ARG A 301 10.95 5.25 -13.05
C ARG A 301 11.97 5.45 -14.19
N PRO A 302 11.52 5.99 -15.35
CA PRO A 302 12.42 6.35 -16.45
C PRO A 302 13.49 7.36 -16.04
N ASN A 303 14.61 7.43 -16.77
CA ASN A 303 15.61 8.50 -16.65
C ASN A 303 16.17 8.72 -15.23
N LEU A 304 16.28 7.65 -14.43
CA LEU A 304 16.94 7.70 -13.12
C LEU A 304 18.43 7.40 -13.24
N THR A 305 19.24 8.22 -12.58
CA THR A 305 20.68 8.09 -12.45
C THR A 305 21.04 7.16 -11.28
N HIS A 306 20.55 7.42 -10.07
CA HIS A 306 20.94 6.67 -8.87
C HIS A 306 19.89 5.64 -8.43
N LYS A 307 19.54 4.72 -9.34
CA LYS A 307 18.48 3.71 -9.11
C LYS A 307 18.70 2.87 -7.86
N GLN A 308 19.95 2.54 -7.53
CA GLN A 308 20.24 1.69 -6.38
C GLN A 308 20.00 2.41 -5.04
N SER A 309 20.39 3.68 -4.92
CA SER A 309 20.09 4.51 -3.75
C SER A 309 18.58 4.65 -3.54
N ILE A 310 17.83 4.87 -4.63
CA ILE A 310 16.37 4.94 -4.61
C ILE A 310 15.77 3.60 -4.20
N LYS A 311 16.29 2.47 -4.72
CA LYS A 311 15.84 1.11 -4.36
C LYS A 311 16.02 0.85 -2.87
N LEU A 312 17.17 1.21 -2.30
CA LEU A 312 17.44 1.04 -0.87
C LEU A 312 16.48 1.86 0.00
N GLU A 313 16.24 3.11 -0.38
CA GLU A 313 15.31 3.99 0.34
C GLU A 313 13.86 3.50 0.20
N GLN A 314 13.44 3.00 -0.97
CA GLN A 314 12.13 2.35 -1.14
C GLN A 314 11.97 1.11 -0.24
N GLN A 315 13.01 0.27 -0.20
CA GLN A 315 13.03 -0.96 0.57
C GLN A 315 12.89 -0.69 2.07
N LEU A 316 13.36 0.45 2.56
CA LEU A 316 13.11 0.90 3.93
C LEU A 316 11.60 1.07 4.19
N TYR A 317 10.84 1.70 3.29
CA TYR A 317 9.39 1.87 3.49
C TYR A 317 8.61 0.55 3.34
N VAL A 318 8.99 -0.31 2.40
CA VAL A 318 8.42 -1.67 2.26
C VAL A 318 8.66 -2.48 3.53
N TYR A 319 9.86 -2.37 4.09
CA TYR A 319 10.22 -2.98 5.36
C TYR A 319 9.33 -2.50 6.51
N LEU A 320 9.13 -1.18 6.64
CA LEU A 320 8.29 -0.60 7.69
C LEU A 320 6.82 -1.05 7.53
N LEU A 321 6.33 -1.17 6.30
CA LEU A 321 5.02 -1.74 6.01
C LEU A 321 4.95 -3.21 6.45
N GLN A 322 5.94 -4.04 6.11
CA GLN A 322 5.99 -5.42 6.56
C GLN A 322 5.98 -5.52 8.09
N ARG A 323 6.73 -4.65 8.77
CA ARG A 323 6.77 -4.57 10.24
C ARG A 323 5.41 -4.22 10.83
N TYR A 324 4.77 -3.20 10.28
CA TYR A 324 3.44 -2.78 10.70
C TYR A 324 2.43 -3.92 10.57
N LEU A 325 2.39 -4.55 9.39
CA LEU A 325 1.47 -5.63 9.10
C LEU A 325 1.73 -6.85 9.99
N LEU A 326 3.00 -7.17 10.30
CA LEU A 326 3.33 -8.27 11.22
C LEU A 326 2.81 -8.00 12.63
N LEU A 327 2.97 -6.79 13.14
CA LEU A 327 2.51 -6.44 14.49
C LEU A 327 0.99 -6.42 14.59
N ARG A 328 0.32 -5.94 13.53
CA ARG A 328 -1.14 -5.79 13.50
C ARG A 328 -1.88 -7.08 13.13
N TYR A 329 -1.36 -7.86 12.19
CA TYR A 329 -2.06 -9.01 11.58
C TYR A 329 -1.33 -10.35 11.73
N GLN A 330 -0.13 -10.36 12.31
CA GLN A 330 0.60 -11.57 12.72
C GLN A 330 0.76 -12.60 11.59
N SER A 331 0.03 -13.72 11.64
CA SER A 331 0.12 -14.81 10.65
C SER A 331 -0.37 -14.42 9.26
N GLU A 332 -1.26 -13.43 9.15
CA GLU A 332 -1.80 -12.97 7.87
C GLU A 332 -0.95 -11.89 7.20
N SER A 333 0.09 -11.39 7.87
CA SER A 333 0.89 -10.25 7.42
C SER A 333 1.48 -10.40 6.01
N GLU A 334 1.98 -11.58 5.66
CA GLU A 334 2.56 -11.85 4.33
C GLU A 334 1.49 -11.79 3.23
N SER A 335 0.35 -12.44 3.44
CA SER A 335 -0.77 -12.40 2.49
C SER A 335 -1.32 -10.98 2.31
N LYS A 336 -1.38 -10.22 3.41
CA LYS A 336 -1.80 -8.82 3.38
C LYS A 336 -0.81 -7.92 2.62
N LEU A 337 0.49 -8.12 2.82
CA LEU A 337 1.53 -7.41 2.08
C LEU A 337 1.40 -7.68 0.56
N GLN A 338 1.16 -8.93 0.17
CA GLN A 338 0.96 -9.32 -1.24
C GLN A 338 -0.20 -8.57 -1.87
N LYS A 339 -1.36 -8.56 -1.21
CA LYS A 339 -2.55 -7.82 -1.69
C LYS A 339 -2.28 -6.33 -1.84
N LEU A 340 -1.54 -5.73 -0.91
CA LEU A 340 -1.16 -4.32 -0.99
C LEU A 340 -0.23 -4.06 -2.17
N MET A 341 0.74 -4.95 -2.43
CA MET A 341 1.62 -4.82 -3.58
C MET A 341 0.86 -4.94 -4.91
N VAL A 342 -0.10 -5.89 -5.01
CA VAL A 342 -1.00 -5.98 -6.18
C VAL A 342 -1.86 -4.72 -6.32
N SER A 343 -2.31 -4.14 -5.21
CA SER A 343 -3.09 -2.90 -5.23
C SER A 343 -2.27 -1.71 -5.78
N LEU A 344 -0.96 -1.68 -5.55
CA LEU A 344 -0.08 -0.66 -6.17
C LEU A 344 0.06 -0.86 -7.69
N THR A 345 0.01 -2.10 -8.17
CA THR A 345 -0.05 -2.38 -9.62
C THR A 345 -1.37 -1.88 -10.21
N ASP A 346 -2.51 -2.17 -9.56
CA ASP A 346 -3.83 -1.67 -9.98
C ASP A 346 -3.88 -0.13 -9.99
N LEU A 347 -3.22 0.52 -9.02
CA LEU A 347 -3.07 1.97 -8.96
C LEU A 347 -2.25 2.51 -10.14
N THR A 348 -1.19 1.81 -10.53
CA THR A 348 -0.35 2.18 -11.69
C THR A 348 -1.17 2.12 -12.98
N ILE A 349 -1.94 1.05 -13.18
CA ILE A 349 -2.86 0.91 -14.32
C ILE A 349 -3.89 2.05 -14.34
N THR A 350 -4.42 2.42 -13.17
CA THR A 350 -5.36 3.54 -13.04
C THR A 350 -4.73 4.87 -13.47
N ALA A 351 -3.48 5.12 -13.05
CA ALA A 351 -2.73 6.30 -13.46
C ALA A 351 -2.43 6.33 -14.96
N GLU A 352 -2.08 5.19 -15.56
CA GLU A 352 -1.84 5.08 -17.01
C GLU A 352 -3.11 5.35 -17.83
N ALA A 353 -4.25 4.80 -17.42
CA ALA A 353 -5.53 5.07 -18.06
C ALA A 353 -5.91 6.57 -18.00
N HIS A 354 -5.57 7.25 -16.90
CA HIS A 354 -5.80 8.68 -16.78
C HIS A 354 -4.91 9.52 -17.72
N LYS A 355 -3.64 9.15 -17.91
CA LYS A 355 -2.76 9.84 -18.89
C LYS A 355 -3.31 9.80 -20.31
N GLN A 356 -4.03 8.74 -20.67
CA GLN A 356 -4.67 8.62 -21.99
C GLN A 356 -5.82 9.63 -22.18
N CYS A 357 -6.44 10.11 -21.08
CA CYS A 357 -7.47 11.14 -21.12
C CYS A 357 -6.88 12.49 -21.58
N GLU A 358 -5.72 12.89 -21.01
CA GLU A 358 -5.06 14.16 -21.33
C GLU A 358 -4.56 14.26 -22.78
N VAL A 359 -4.31 13.13 -23.43
CA VAL A 359 -3.85 13.07 -24.83
C VAL A 359 -5.02 13.27 -25.80
N GLN A 360 -6.17 12.64 -25.53
CA GLN A 360 -7.36 12.73 -26.39
C GLN A 360 -7.98 14.13 -26.44
N GLU A 361 -7.74 14.97 -25.43
CA GLU A 361 -8.20 16.36 -25.39
C GLU A 361 -7.30 17.34 -26.14
N LYS A 362 -6.02 17.01 -26.36
CA LYS A 362 -5.12 17.88 -27.14
C LYS A 362 -5.30 17.73 -28.65
N ASP A 363 -5.94 16.65 -29.08
CA ASP A 363 -6.19 16.30 -30.48
C ASP A 363 -7.63 16.67 -30.95
N ASN A 364 -8.48 17.18 -30.05
CA ASN A 364 -9.81 17.74 -30.34
C ASN A 364 -9.82 19.26 -30.09
#